data_AF-A0AAE1WJX9-F1
#
_entry.id   AF-A0AAE1WJX9-F1
#
_cell.length_a   1.000
_cell.length_b   1.000
_cell.length_c   1.000
_cell.angle_alpha   90.00
_cell.angle_beta   90.00
_cell.angle_gamma   90.00
#
_symmetry.space_group_name_H-M   'P 1'
#
loop_
_entity.id
_entity.type
_entity.pdbx_description
1 polymer ?
#
loop_
_entity_poly.entity_id
_entity_poly.type
_entity_poly.pdbx_seq_one_letter_code
_entity_poly.pdbx_strand_id
1 'polypeptide(L)'
;MDSVLKGETRASEVGKRIVLPASFIGGPRDMRRRYLDALALVQRFGKPDLFITMTCNPEWKEIQENLYDGQKAQDRPDLTSRIFRAKLQDLKDQLFKKEIFGKVADHVYVIEFQKRGLPHAHMLIILKSEYKITTPDHFDRFVCAELPDRESHPDLHNLVIKHMMHGPCGAKNFKNSCMVDGKCKYQYPRSYCESTIQGKDGYPIYKRRRNGLTVQVRNAQLNNQWVVPYNPYLLLRYNCHINVEICSGVTAVKYLYKYIYKGHDKIAIHISPIDDENLVDEIKQFQDARWVSAQEAMWRIFEFNLNETDPAVINLQLHLPNQQSVTYWANQRLDNILRWDHVSKTMLTEYFSMCSKSEDARKYLCREFPEHYVWDKQDRCWRERKKRDVIGRISGVNPIEGERYYLRLLLNHIRGSTSFQDLLTVNGVAYSSFKQVAQKRGLLESDQSIIECLNEAITFQMPHELRRLFTIILVYCAPTDVRLLWDTYFDAMYEDFKRETTISVELRVSKTLQSLNLFLESMGKSISLYDLPIRPTNMDNVDCEFPREIQDEMSIQIPPEDYEAELKLNFEQHKAFSMIIDVIQKGKSGIFFIDGPGGTGKTFCIVLC
;
A
#
# COMPACT_ATOMS: atom_id res chain seq x y z
N MET A 1 28.58 3.54 -7.75
CA MET A 1 29.72 4.46 -7.79
C MET A 1 30.70 4.11 -6.68
N ASP A 2 30.22 3.95 -5.44
CA ASP A 2 31.03 3.60 -4.26
C ASP A 2 31.86 2.33 -4.39
N SER A 3 31.33 1.25 -4.99
CA SER A 3 32.11 0.01 -5.20
C SER A 3 33.28 0.18 -6.17
N VAL A 4 33.09 1.00 -7.22
CA VAL A 4 34.15 1.31 -8.20
C VAL A 4 35.20 2.23 -7.59
N LEU A 5 34.78 3.20 -6.77
CA LEU A 5 35.69 4.07 -6.01
C LEU A 5 36.53 3.28 -4.99
N LYS A 6 36.01 2.13 -4.50
CA LYS A 6 36.73 1.18 -3.64
C LYS A 6 37.58 0.17 -4.41
N GLY A 7 37.70 0.31 -5.74
CA GLY A 7 38.57 -0.53 -6.59
C GLY A 7 37.90 -1.77 -7.18
N GLU A 8 36.61 -2.02 -6.93
CA GLU A 8 35.90 -3.16 -7.52
C GLU A 8 35.52 -2.87 -8.98
N THR A 9 35.89 -3.79 -9.88
CA THR A 9 35.72 -3.63 -11.33
C THR A 9 34.80 -4.67 -11.95
N ARG A 10 34.55 -5.79 -11.24
CA ARG A 10 33.71 -6.89 -11.68
C ARG A 10 32.26 -6.65 -11.30
N ALA A 11 31.37 -6.70 -12.28
CA ALA A 11 29.93 -6.60 -12.03
C ALA A 11 29.37 -7.77 -11.21
N SER A 12 29.99 -8.95 -11.25
CA SER A 12 29.58 -10.12 -10.45
C SER A 12 29.70 -9.91 -8.93
N GLU A 13 30.63 -9.06 -8.50
CA GLU A 13 30.95 -8.83 -7.08
C GLU A 13 30.20 -7.62 -6.50
N VAL A 14 29.55 -6.84 -7.35
CA VAL A 14 28.82 -5.63 -6.99
C VAL A 14 27.36 -5.87 -7.29
N GLY A 15 26.59 -6.21 -6.27
CA GLY A 15 25.15 -6.39 -6.40
C GLY A 15 24.61 -7.17 -5.21
N LYS A 16 23.63 -6.61 -4.49
CA LYS A 16 23.03 -7.29 -3.32
C LYS A 16 21.52 -7.46 -3.41
N ARG A 17 20.94 -7.45 -4.62
CA ARG A 17 19.51 -7.73 -4.79
C ARG A 17 19.12 -8.05 -6.23
N ILE A 18 18.73 -9.29 -6.51
CA ILE A 18 18.00 -9.64 -7.73
C ILE A 18 16.52 -9.37 -7.46
N VAL A 19 15.94 -8.39 -8.16
CA VAL A 19 14.60 -7.85 -7.88
C VAL A 19 13.66 -8.28 -9.00
N LEU A 20 12.60 -9.02 -8.67
CA LEU A 20 11.53 -9.32 -9.63
C LEU A 20 10.90 -8.01 -10.16
N PRO A 21 10.94 -7.73 -11.47
CA PRO A 21 10.56 -6.42 -12.00
C PRO A 21 9.05 -6.20 -12.00
N ALA A 22 8.62 -4.94 -12.01
CA ALA A 22 7.21 -4.58 -12.13
C ALA A 22 6.58 -4.96 -13.49
N SER A 23 7.38 -5.36 -14.49
CA SER A 23 6.91 -5.94 -15.74
C SER A 23 6.40 -7.37 -15.59
N PHE A 24 6.74 -8.06 -14.50
CA PHE A 24 6.26 -9.42 -14.23
C PHE A 24 4.79 -9.38 -13.77
N ILE A 25 3.88 -9.73 -14.67
CA ILE A 25 2.43 -9.67 -14.45
C ILE A 25 2.01 -10.55 -13.27
N GLY A 26 1.29 -9.95 -12.30
CA GLY A 26 0.80 -10.62 -11.10
C GLY A 26 1.81 -10.71 -9.96
N GLY A 27 3.03 -10.19 -10.13
CA GLY A 27 3.99 -10.02 -9.04
C GLY A 27 3.61 -8.87 -8.09
N PRO A 28 4.12 -8.84 -6.85
CA PRO A 28 3.79 -7.79 -5.87
C PRO A 28 4.04 -6.37 -6.39
N ARG A 29 5.14 -6.16 -7.12
CA ARG A 29 5.50 -4.85 -7.69
C ARG A 29 4.60 -4.44 -8.86
N ASP A 30 4.14 -5.40 -9.68
CA ASP A 30 3.15 -5.13 -10.74
C ASP A 30 1.79 -4.74 -10.14
N MET A 31 1.28 -5.49 -9.16
CA MET A 31 0.01 -5.17 -8.50
C MET A 31 0.07 -3.80 -7.80
N ARG A 32 1.17 -3.51 -7.09
CA ARG A 32 1.38 -2.20 -6.47
C ARG A 32 1.47 -1.09 -7.52
N ARG A 33 2.17 -1.31 -8.63
CA ARG A 33 2.25 -0.35 -9.75
C ARG A 33 0.85 -0.02 -10.27
N ARG A 34 0.06 -1.03 -10.62
CA ARG A 34 -1.28 -0.82 -11.18
C ARG A 34 -2.21 -0.10 -10.21
N TYR A 35 -2.15 -0.45 -8.92
CA TYR A 35 -2.87 0.28 -7.87
C TYR A 35 -2.49 1.77 -7.82
N LEU A 36 -1.19 2.07 -7.87
CA LEU A 36 -0.71 3.46 -7.88
C LEU A 36 -1.05 4.19 -9.19
N ASP A 37 -1.06 3.50 -10.33
CA ASP A 37 -1.48 4.05 -11.62
C ASP A 37 -2.94 4.47 -11.57
N ALA A 38 -3.81 3.56 -11.13
CA ALA A 38 -5.23 3.82 -10.86
C ALA A 38 -5.48 5.01 -9.91
N LEU A 39 -4.71 5.11 -8.82
CA LEU A 39 -4.82 6.26 -7.91
C LEU A 39 -4.42 7.58 -8.57
N ALA A 40 -3.45 7.57 -9.49
CA ALA A 40 -3.06 8.78 -10.21
C ALA A 40 -4.21 9.32 -11.07
N LEU A 41 -5.02 8.43 -11.66
CA LEU A 41 -6.22 8.81 -12.42
C LEU A 41 -7.25 9.48 -11.51
N VAL A 42 -7.48 8.91 -10.32
CA VAL A 42 -8.40 9.50 -9.33
C VAL A 42 -7.91 10.86 -8.84
N GLN A 43 -6.59 11.01 -8.65
CA GLN A 43 -6.01 12.30 -8.31
C GLN A 43 -6.16 13.33 -9.44
N ARG A 44 -6.14 12.89 -10.70
CA ARG A 44 -6.24 13.78 -11.87
C ARG A 44 -7.67 14.15 -12.24
N PHE A 45 -8.58 13.18 -12.25
CA PHE A 45 -9.95 13.32 -12.75
C PHE A 45 -11.03 13.26 -11.67
N GLY A 46 -10.63 13.03 -10.42
CA GLY A 46 -11.54 12.92 -9.28
C GLY A 46 -12.05 11.50 -9.08
N LYS A 47 -13.08 11.38 -8.25
CA LYS A 47 -13.65 10.08 -7.85
C LYS A 47 -14.33 9.36 -9.03
N PRO A 48 -14.26 8.01 -9.08
CA PRO A 48 -15.09 7.18 -9.95
C PRO A 48 -16.57 7.46 -9.73
N ASP A 49 -17.36 7.25 -10.77
CA ASP A 49 -18.81 7.42 -10.78
C ASP A 49 -19.54 6.06 -10.85
N LEU A 50 -18.95 5.09 -11.57
CA LEU A 50 -19.54 3.78 -11.78
C LEU A 50 -18.54 2.66 -11.50
N PHE A 51 -19.04 1.60 -10.87
CA PHE A 51 -18.40 0.30 -10.80
C PHE A 51 -19.28 -0.74 -11.48
N ILE A 52 -18.74 -1.35 -12.54
CA ILE A 52 -19.44 -2.35 -13.34
C ILE A 52 -18.72 -3.67 -13.19
N THR A 53 -19.46 -4.73 -12.88
CA THR A 53 -18.94 -6.09 -12.95
C THR A 53 -19.73 -6.92 -13.94
N MET A 54 -19.04 -7.74 -14.75
CA MET A 54 -19.67 -8.60 -15.76
C MET A 54 -19.11 -10.01 -15.65
N THR A 55 -19.97 -11.00 -15.46
CA THR A 55 -19.58 -12.42 -15.38
C THR A 55 -19.92 -13.13 -16.67
N CYS A 56 -19.00 -13.96 -17.18
CA CYS A 56 -19.28 -14.84 -18.31
C CYS A 56 -20.50 -15.73 -18.03
N ASN A 57 -21.47 -15.74 -18.95
CA ASN A 57 -22.58 -16.66 -18.89
C ASN A 57 -22.26 -17.89 -19.76
N PRO A 58 -22.09 -19.10 -19.18
CA PRO A 58 -21.83 -20.31 -19.96
C PRO A 58 -22.99 -20.69 -20.89
N GLU A 59 -24.20 -20.20 -20.62
CA GLU A 59 -25.43 -20.47 -21.40
C GLU A 59 -25.63 -19.50 -22.57
N TRP A 60 -24.64 -18.65 -22.90
CA TRP A 60 -24.73 -17.84 -24.10
C TRP A 60 -24.91 -18.72 -25.33
N LYS A 61 -25.82 -18.30 -26.21
CA LYS A 61 -26.19 -19.03 -27.44
C LYS A 61 -24.95 -19.35 -28.27
N GLU A 62 -24.04 -18.38 -28.39
CA GLU A 62 -22.79 -18.52 -29.12
C GLU A 62 -21.87 -19.61 -28.54
N ILE A 63 -21.95 -19.89 -27.23
CA ILE A 63 -21.23 -21.01 -26.61
C ILE A 63 -21.99 -22.31 -26.89
N GLN A 64 -23.28 -22.35 -26.54
CA GLN A 64 -24.09 -23.57 -26.57
C GLN A 64 -24.19 -24.17 -27.99
N GLU A 65 -24.34 -23.34 -29.01
CA GLU A 65 -24.40 -23.79 -30.42
C GLU A 65 -23.06 -24.32 -30.96
N ASN A 66 -21.96 -24.12 -30.24
CA ASN A 66 -20.60 -24.55 -30.63
C ASN A 66 -20.02 -25.63 -29.70
N LEU A 67 -20.86 -26.22 -28.84
CA LEU A 67 -20.51 -27.40 -28.05
C LEU A 67 -20.81 -28.67 -28.85
N TYR A 68 -19.91 -29.65 -28.82
CA TYR A 68 -20.20 -30.99 -29.32
C TYR A 68 -21.11 -31.76 -28.34
N ASP A 69 -21.73 -32.84 -28.81
CA ASP A 69 -22.60 -33.68 -27.98
C ASP A 69 -21.90 -34.11 -26.68
N GLY A 70 -22.57 -33.87 -25.55
CA GLY A 70 -22.05 -34.17 -24.21
C GLY A 70 -21.06 -33.15 -23.64
N GLN A 71 -20.56 -32.19 -24.43
CA GLN A 71 -19.68 -31.14 -23.91
C GLN A 71 -20.45 -30.11 -23.10
N LYS A 72 -19.78 -29.58 -22.07
CA LYS A 72 -20.21 -28.41 -21.30
C LYS A 72 -19.32 -27.22 -21.64
N ALA A 73 -19.81 -26.01 -21.34
CA ALA A 73 -19.05 -24.77 -21.56
C ALA A 73 -17.65 -24.78 -20.90
N GLN A 74 -17.52 -25.43 -19.75
CA GLN A 74 -16.24 -25.58 -19.04
C GLN A 74 -15.21 -26.44 -19.79
N ASP A 75 -15.66 -27.34 -20.66
CA ASP A 75 -14.81 -28.22 -21.47
C ASP A 75 -14.27 -27.49 -22.71
N ARG A 76 -14.81 -26.30 -23.03
CA ARG A 76 -14.38 -25.40 -24.10
C ARG A 76 -13.92 -24.05 -23.55
N PRO A 77 -12.81 -24.01 -22.79
CA PRO A 77 -12.26 -22.78 -22.21
C PRO A 77 -11.85 -21.77 -23.29
N ASP A 78 -11.52 -22.23 -24.49
CA ASP A 78 -11.22 -21.42 -25.67
C ASP A 78 -12.46 -20.61 -26.11
N LEU A 79 -13.62 -21.25 -26.22
CA LEU A 79 -14.88 -20.60 -26.62
C LEU A 79 -15.35 -19.60 -25.58
N THR A 80 -15.41 -20.02 -24.32
CA THR A 80 -15.85 -19.15 -23.21
C THR A 80 -14.99 -17.89 -23.11
N SER A 81 -13.67 -18.01 -23.24
CA SER A 81 -12.74 -16.87 -23.21
C SER A 81 -12.93 -15.93 -24.40
N ARG A 82 -13.04 -16.47 -25.63
CA ARG A 82 -13.20 -15.66 -26.85
C ARG A 82 -14.55 -14.93 -26.88
N ILE A 83 -15.63 -15.62 -26.52
CA ILE A 83 -16.99 -15.04 -26.51
C ILE A 83 -17.11 -13.99 -25.41
N PHE A 84 -16.56 -14.25 -24.22
CA PHE A 84 -16.49 -13.23 -23.17
C PHE A 84 -15.70 -12.00 -23.63
N ARG A 85 -14.53 -12.19 -24.26
CA ARG A 85 -13.73 -11.08 -24.78
C ARG A 85 -14.48 -10.26 -25.82
N ALA A 86 -15.24 -10.91 -26.71
CA ALA A 86 -16.07 -10.24 -27.72
C ALA A 86 -17.18 -9.40 -27.07
N LYS A 87 -17.91 -9.95 -26.09
CA LYS A 87 -18.96 -9.21 -25.37
C LYS A 87 -18.39 -8.09 -24.50
N LEU A 88 -17.22 -8.28 -23.89
CA LEU A 88 -16.49 -7.22 -23.20
C LEU A 88 -16.12 -6.09 -24.16
N GLN A 89 -15.70 -6.39 -25.39
CA GLN A 89 -15.38 -5.37 -26.38
C GLN A 89 -16.62 -4.59 -26.83
N ASP A 90 -17.77 -5.27 -27.01
CA ASP A 90 -19.05 -4.60 -27.28
C ASP A 90 -19.50 -3.74 -26.10
N LEU A 91 -19.25 -4.18 -24.85
CA LEU A 91 -19.51 -3.40 -23.64
C LEU A 91 -18.68 -2.13 -23.61
N LYS A 92 -17.38 -2.21 -23.89
CA LYS A 92 -16.51 -1.03 -24.05
C LYS A 92 -17.04 -0.08 -25.12
N ASP A 93 -17.54 -0.60 -26.24
CA ASP A 93 -18.12 0.23 -27.30
C ASP A 93 -19.42 0.92 -26.84
N GLN A 94 -20.28 0.24 -26.07
CA GLN A 94 -21.47 0.90 -25.50
C GLN A 94 -21.07 2.02 -24.52
N LEU A 95 -20.07 1.77 -23.67
CA LEU A 95 -19.64 2.70 -22.63
C LEU A 95 -18.88 3.90 -23.20
N PHE A 96 -17.94 3.66 -24.10
CA PHE A 96 -16.94 4.66 -24.51
C PHE A 96 -17.20 5.30 -25.88
N LYS A 97 -17.95 4.61 -26.77
CA LYS A 97 -18.30 5.17 -28.09
C LYS A 97 -19.74 5.63 -28.15
N LYS A 98 -20.66 4.83 -27.62
CA LYS A 98 -22.09 5.20 -27.56
C LYS A 98 -22.46 6.00 -26.32
N GLU A 99 -21.53 6.12 -25.36
CA GLU A 99 -21.65 7.02 -24.21
C GLU A 99 -22.96 6.82 -23.44
N ILE A 100 -23.39 5.56 -23.22
CA ILE A 100 -24.71 5.26 -22.63
C ILE A 100 -24.90 5.83 -21.21
N PHE A 101 -23.80 6.14 -20.51
CA PHE A 101 -23.79 6.80 -19.20
C PHE A 101 -23.25 8.25 -19.27
N GLY A 102 -22.94 8.76 -20.46
CA GLY A 102 -22.23 10.00 -20.68
C GLY A 102 -20.76 9.81 -21.07
N LYS A 103 -20.07 10.93 -21.30
CA LYS A 103 -18.66 10.92 -21.73
C LYS A 103 -17.74 10.45 -20.62
N VAL A 104 -16.94 9.44 -20.92
CA VAL A 104 -15.90 8.93 -20.03
C VAL A 104 -14.68 9.84 -20.09
N ALA A 105 -14.17 10.22 -18.92
CA ALA A 105 -12.89 10.91 -18.76
C ALA A 105 -11.75 9.91 -18.58
N ASP A 106 -12.00 8.82 -17.86
CA ASP A 106 -11.02 7.79 -17.54
C ASP A 106 -11.70 6.46 -17.18
N HIS A 107 -11.02 5.34 -17.44
CA HIS A 107 -11.42 4.04 -16.95
C HIS A 107 -10.26 3.11 -16.61
N VAL A 108 -10.53 2.21 -15.67
CA VAL A 108 -9.65 1.10 -15.32
C VAL A 108 -10.47 -0.18 -15.32
N TYR A 109 -9.93 -1.26 -15.90
CA TYR A 109 -10.54 -2.56 -15.73
C TYR A 109 -9.54 -3.68 -15.50
N VAL A 110 -10.00 -4.75 -14.85
CA VAL A 110 -9.29 -6.02 -14.68
C VAL A 110 -10.23 -7.18 -14.99
N ILE A 111 -9.66 -8.25 -15.56
CA ILE A 111 -10.28 -9.55 -15.73
C ILE A 111 -9.77 -10.50 -14.65
N GLU A 112 -10.68 -10.94 -13.80
CA GLU A 112 -10.49 -12.00 -12.81
C GLU A 112 -11.10 -13.31 -13.34
N PHE A 113 -10.56 -14.45 -12.94
CA PHE A 113 -11.14 -15.76 -13.23
C PHE A 113 -11.65 -16.36 -11.93
N GLN A 114 -12.96 -16.53 -11.81
CA GLN A 114 -13.59 -17.07 -10.61
C GLN A 114 -13.17 -18.53 -10.36
N LYS A 115 -13.45 -19.11 -9.19
CA LYS A 115 -13.03 -20.50 -8.83
C LYS A 115 -13.43 -21.60 -9.83
N ARG A 116 -14.42 -21.36 -10.70
CA ARG A 116 -14.81 -22.26 -11.81
C ARG A 116 -14.16 -21.91 -13.16
N GLY A 117 -13.19 -21.01 -13.15
CA GLY A 117 -12.46 -20.49 -14.31
C GLY A 117 -13.23 -19.48 -15.16
N LEU A 118 -14.50 -19.19 -14.90
CA LEU A 118 -15.24 -18.24 -15.74
C LEU A 118 -14.66 -16.82 -15.64
N PRO A 119 -14.39 -16.15 -16.78
CA PRO A 119 -13.94 -14.76 -16.77
C PRO A 119 -14.96 -13.82 -16.14
N HIS A 120 -14.46 -12.86 -15.39
CA HIS A 120 -15.21 -11.83 -14.71
C HIS A 120 -14.49 -10.49 -14.84
N ALA A 121 -15.17 -9.50 -15.39
CA ALA A 121 -14.61 -8.16 -15.54
C ALA A 121 -15.03 -7.28 -14.35
N HIS A 122 -14.08 -6.50 -13.85
CA HIS A 122 -14.31 -5.38 -12.95
C HIS A 122 -13.88 -4.09 -13.65
N MET A 123 -14.79 -3.12 -13.79
CA MET A 123 -14.59 -1.86 -14.48
C MET A 123 -14.92 -0.70 -13.55
N LEU A 124 -14.00 0.26 -13.43
CA LEU A 124 -14.24 1.57 -12.85
C LEU A 124 -14.26 2.62 -13.94
N ILE A 125 -15.23 3.52 -13.86
CA ILE A 125 -15.42 4.59 -14.83
C ILE A 125 -15.49 5.92 -14.09
N ILE A 126 -14.69 6.88 -14.57
CA ILE A 126 -14.75 8.29 -14.19
C ILE A 126 -15.36 9.04 -15.38
N LEU A 127 -16.50 9.67 -15.18
CA LEU A 127 -17.17 10.50 -16.20
C LEU A 127 -16.60 11.91 -16.22
N LYS A 128 -16.71 12.60 -17.36
CA LYS A 128 -16.40 14.02 -17.48
C LYS A 128 -17.31 14.85 -16.57
N SER A 129 -16.84 16.03 -16.17
CA SER A 129 -17.52 16.92 -15.20
C SER A 129 -19.00 17.16 -15.52
N GLU A 130 -19.34 17.35 -16.80
CA GLU A 130 -20.69 17.60 -17.30
C GLU A 130 -21.64 16.39 -17.20
N TYR A 131 -21.10 15.19 -17.04
CA TYR A 131 -21.84 13.92 -17.01
C TYR A 131 -21.82 13.25 -15.64
N LYS A 132 -21.34 13.95 -14.60
CA LYS A 132 -21.24 13.39 -13.24
C LYS A 132 -22.61 12.99 -12.71
N ILE A 133 -22.66 11.80 -12.11
CA ILE A 133 -23.89 11.23 -11.53
C ILE A 133 -23.89 11.58 -10.03
N THR A 134 -24.63 12.63 -9.66
CA THR A 134 -24.54 13.24 -8.31
C THR A 134 -25.84 13.24 -7.53
N THR A 135 -26.99 13.02 -8.17
CA THR A 135 -28.32 13.08 -7.53
C THR A 135 -29.02 11.73 -7.57
N PRO A 136 -29.95 11.46 -6.63
CA PRO A 136 -30.78 10.26 -6.66
C PRO A 136 -31.52 10.02 -7.97
N ASP A 137 -32.04 11.08 -8.60
CA ASP A 137 -32.71 10.98 -9.89
C ASP A 137 -31.76 10.53 -11.00
N HIS A 138 -30.50 11.00 -10.96
CA HIS A 138 -29.47 10.49 -11.87
C HIS A 138 -29.14 9.02 -11.59
N PHE A 139 -29.14 8.58 -10.33
CA PHE A 139 -28.91 7.18 -9.97
C PHE A 139 -30.01 6.29 -10.57
N ASP A 140 -31.28 6.64 -10.33
CA ASP A 140 -32.45 5.89 -10.77
C ASP A 140 -32.61 5.86 -12.29
N ARG A 141 -32.06 6.84 -13.01
CA ARG A 141 -32.00 6.85 -14.48
C ARG A 141 -31.16 5.69 -15.03
N PHE A 142 -30.12 5.26 -14.32
CA PHE A 142 -29.13 4.31 -14.83
C PHE A 142 -29.13 2.97 -14.10
N VAL A 143 -29.50 2.94 -12.82
CA VAL A 143 -29.41 1.76 -11.97
C VAL A 143 -30.77 1.47 -11.34
N CYS A 144 -31.21 0.23 -11.47
CA CYS A 144 -32.38 -0.31 -10.82
C CYS A 144 -31.98 -1.39 -9.81
N ALA A 145 -32.70 -1.48 -8.69
CA ALA A 145 -32.53 -2.55 -7.70
C ALA A 145 -33.88 -3.20 -7.33
N GLU A 146 -34.84 -3.17 -8.26
CA GLU A 146 -36.18 -3.74 -8.11
C GLU A 146 -36.46 -4.82 -9.16
N LEU A 147 -37.40 -5.72 -8.84
CA LEU A 147 -38.01 -6.61 -9.82
C LEU A 147 -38.83 -5.76 -10.81
N PRO A 148 -38.58 -5.86 -12.12
CA PRO A 148 -39.43 -5.27 -13.14
C PRO A 148 -40.85 -5.83 -13.05
N ASP A 149 -41.82 -5.08 -13.51
CA ASP A 149 -43.17 -5.61 -13.65
C ASP A 149 -43.23 -6.68 -14.76
N ARG A 150 -43.92 -7.79 -14.48
CA ARG A 150 -43.91 -8.99 -15.34
C ARG A 150 -44.75 -8.80 -16.60
N GLU A 151 -45.80 -8.00 -16.53
CA GLU A 151 -46.71 -7.79 -17.65
C GLU A 151 -46.13 -6.81 -18.66
N SER A 152 -45.56 -5.71 -18.17
CA SER A 152 -44.96 -4.66 -19.01
C SER A 152 -43.56 -5.01 -19.52
N HIS A 153 -42.74 -5.72 -18.75
CA HIS A 153 -41.35 -6.03 -19.09
C HIS A 153 -40.99 -7.51 -18.82
N PRO A 154 -41.64 -8.47 -19.50
CA PRO A 154 -41.50 -9.90 -19.22
C PRO A 154 -40.06 -10.41 -19.38
N ASP A 155 -39.35 -9.98 -20.43
CA ASP A 155 -37.98 -10.42 -20.69
C ASP A 155 -37.01 -9.91 -19.62
N LEU A 156 -37.09 -8.62 -19.27
CA LEU A 156 -36.26 -8.03 -18.24
C LEU A 156 -36.56 -8.68 -16.88
N HIS A 157 -37.84 -8.90 -16.56
CA HIS A 157 -38.27 -9.58 -15.33
C HIS A 157 -37.61 -10.96 -15.21
N ASN A 158 -37.67 -11.77 -16.27
CA ASN A 158 -37.05 -13.09 -16.32
C ASN A 158 -35.52 -13.02 -16.16
N LEU A 159 -34.86 -12.06 -16.82
CA LEU A 159 -33.41 -11.88 -16.70
C LEU A 159 -32.99 -11.41 -15.30
N VAL A 160 -33.78 -10.56 -14.64
CA VAL A 160 -33.52 -10.13 -13.27
C VAL A 160 -33.62 -11.31 -12.32
N ILE A 161 -34.65 -12.14 -12.44
CA ILE A 161 -34.77 -13.38 -11.65
C ILE A 161 -33.57 -14.30 -11.87
N LYS A 162 -33.18 -14.48 -13.13
CA LYS A 162 -32.13 -15.41 -13.54
C LYS A 162 -30.74 -14.98 -13.07
N HIS A 163 -30.43 -13.70 -13.25
CA HIS A 163 -29.05 -13.21 -13.10
C HIS A 163 -28.87 -12.26 -11.91
N MET A 164 -29.88 -11.47 -11.55
CA MET A 164 -29.74 -10.36 -10.60
C MET A 164 -30.30 -10.64 -9.20
N MET A 165 -30.68 -11.87 -8.87
CA MET A 165 -31.14 -12.20 -7.52
C MET A 165 -29.99 -12.69 -6.64
N HIS A 166 -29.72 -11.95 -5.55
CA HIS A 166 -28.80 -12.40 -4.52
C HIS A 166 -29.40 -13.57 -3.73
N GLY A 167 -28.58 -14.55 -3.37
CA GLY A 167 -28.99 -15.61 -2.44
C GLY A 167 -29.73 -16.81 -3.08
N PRO A 168 -30.57 -17.52 -2.31
CA PRO A 168 -30.88 -17.27 -0.89
C PRO A 168 -29.63 -17.40 0.01
N CYS A 169 -29.57 -16.59 1.06
CA CYS A 169 -28.55 -16.66 2.11
C CYS A 169 -29.13 -16.22 3.46
N GLY A 170 -28.30 -16.06 4.50
CA GLY A 170 -28.77 -15.68 5.83
C GLY A 170 -29.59 -16.80 6.46
N ALA A 171 -30.68 -16.43 7.13
CA ALA A 171 -31.62 -17.39 7.70
C ALA A 171 -32.21 -18.37 6.67
N LYS A 172 -32.31 -17.95 5.39
CA LYS A 172 -32.83 -18.81 4.31
C LYS A 172 -31.81 -19.85 3.82
N ASN A 173 -30.51 -19.59 3.98
CA ASN A 173 -29.44 -20.53 3.65
C ASN A 173 -28.10 -20.10 4.29
N PHE A 174 -27.77 -20.68 5.43
CA PHE A 174 -26.55 -20.37 6.18
C PHE A 174 -25.27 -20.96 5.54
N LYS A 175 -25.40 -21.92 4.61
CA LYS A 175 -24.26 -22.57 3.93
C LYS A 175 -23.80 -21.84 2.67
N ASN A 176 -24.44 -20.72 2.32
CA ASN A 176 -24.06 -19.97 1.13
C ASN A 176 -22.66 -19.34 1.30
N SER A 177 -21.85 -19.35 0.23
CA SER A 177 -20.49 -18.78 0.18
C SER A 177 -20.36 -17.30 0.56
N CYS A 178 -21.47 -16.56 0.57
CA CYS A 178 -21.50 -15.16 1.02
C CYS A 178 -21.63 -15.01 2.54
N MET A 179 -21.88 -16.10 3.27
CA MET A 179 -22.04 -16.08 4.73
C MET A 179 -20.67 -16.02 5.41
N VAL A 180 -20.50 -15.03 6.29
CA VAL A 180 -19.32 -14.83 7.14
C VAL A 180 -19.85 -14.47 8.52
N ASP A 181 -19.40 -15.18 9.56
CA ASP A 181 -19.81 -14.99 10.96
C ASP A 181 -21.34 -14.92 11.15
N GLY A 182 -22.07 -15.83 10.47
CA GLY A 182 -23.53 -15.92 10.56
C GLY A 182 -24.31 -14.82 9.82
N LYS A 183 -23.64 -13.87 9.16
CA LYS A 183 -24.28 -12.79 8.38
C LYS A 183 -23.85 -12.82 6.92
N CYS A 184 -24.69 -12.30 6.02
CA CYS A 184 -24.28 -12.12 4.64
C CYS A 184 -23.25 -10.98 4.56
N LYS A 185 -22.07 -11.26 4.00
CA LYS A 185 -21.00 -10.26 3.83
C LYS A 185 -21.42 -9.06 2.96
N TYR A 186 -22.41 -9.27 2.08
CA TYR A 186 -23.00 -8.23 1.22
C TYR A 186 -24.27 -7.61 1.80
N GLN A 187 -24.59 -7.92 3.07
CA GLN A 187 -25.70 -7.34 3.83
C GLN A 187 -27.08 -7.60 3.21
N TYR A 188 -27.27 -8.77 2.60
CA TYR A 188 -28.59 -9.22 2.14
C TYR A 188 -29.35 -9.98 3.24
N PRO A 189 -30.67 -9.81 3.34
CA PRO A 189 -31.52 -8.91 2.53
C PRO A 189 -31.24 -7.42 2.83
N ARG A 190 -31.24 -6.58 1.80
CA ARG A 190 -31.13 -5.12 1.95
C ARG A 190 -32.41 -4.52 2.54
N SER A 191 -32.33 -3.39 3.21
CA SER A 191 -33.53 -2.67 3.68
C SER A 191 -34.38 -2.19 2.51
N TYR A 192 -35.70 -2.12 2.71
CA TYR A 192 -36.58 -1.41 1.79
C TYR A 192 -36.28 0.09 1.81
N CYS A 193 -36.51 0.76 0.69
CA CYS A 193 -36.32 2.19 0.52
C CYS A 193 -37.28 2.69 -0.56
N GLU A 194 -38.18 3.63 -0.23
CA GLU A 194 -39.22 4.10 -1.16
C GLU A 194 -38.66 4.96 -2.30
N SER A 195 -37.55 5.64 -2.05
CA SER A 195 -36.80 6.44 -3.02
C SER A 195 -35.30 6.27 -2.78
N THR A 196 -34.49 6.42 -3.83
CA THR A 196 -33.04 6.32 -3.68
C THR A 196 -32.51 7.48 -2.83
N ILE A 197 -31.61 7.18 -1.90
CA ILE A 197 -30.96 8.19 -1.05
C ILE A 197 -29.44 8.07 -1.14
N GLN A 198 -28.76 9.21 -0.97
CA GLN A 198 -27.30 9.22 -0.92
C GLN A 198 -26.83 8.63 0.42
N GLY A 199 -26.05 7.56 0.37
CA GLY A 199 -25.52 6.92 1.58
C GLY A 199 -24.30 7.64 2.14
N LYS A 200 -24.06 7.47 3.45
CA LYS A 200 -22.94 8.09 4.18
C LYS A 200 -21.55 7.62 3.70
N ASP A 201 -21.46 6.39 3.19
CA ASP A 201 -20.19 5.77 2.76
C ASP A 201 -19.89 5.96 1.27
N GLY A 202 -20.66 6.83 0.58
CA GLY A 202 -20.50 7.11 -0.84
C GLY A 202 -21.09 6.07 -1.79
N TYR A 203 -21.74 5.03 -1.29
CA TYR A 203 -22.65 4.19 -2.07
C TYR A 203 -24.10 4.65 -1.83
N PRO A 204 -24.94 4.77 -2.87
CA PRO A 204 -26.34 5.09 -2.68
C PRO A 204 -27.09 3.91 -2.05
N ILE A 205 -28.13 4.22 -1.29
CA ILE A 205 -29.14 3.24 -0.89
C ILE A 205 -30.22 3.30 -1.97
N TYR A 206 -30.19 2.32 -2.87
CA TYR A 206 -31.12 2.27 -4.00
C TYR A 206 -32.55 2.03 -3.55
N LYS A 207 -33.48 2.63 -4.29
CA LYS A 207 -34.90 2.38 -4.22
C LYS A 207 -35.19 0.87 -4.33
N ARG A 208 -35.89 0.38 -3.33
CA ARG A 208 -36.39 -0.98 -3.16
C ARG A 208 -37.75 -0.87 -2.49
N ARG A 209 -38.82 -0.69 -3.25
CA ARG A 209 -40.17 -0.50 -2.70
C ARG A 209 -40.75 -1.80 -2.21
N ARG A 210 -41.59 -1.70 -1.19
CA ARG A 210 -42.38 -2.84 -0.69
C ARG A 210 -43.67 -2.99 -1.49
N ASN A 211 -43.54 -3.42 -2.74
CA ASN A 211 -44.66 -3.56 -3.68
C ASN A 211 -45.37 -4.93 -3.63
N GLY A 212 -44.98 -5.81 -2.71
CA GLY A 212 -45.57 -7.14 -2.55
C GLY A 212 -45.09 -8.19 -3.57
N LEU A 213 -44.28 -7.82 -4.57
CA LEU A 213 -43.76 -8.77 -5.55
C LEU A 213 -42.78 -9.75 -4.91
N THR A 214 -43.00 -11.03 -5.17
CA THR A 214 -42.11 -12.13 -4.77
C THR A 214 -41.86 -13.09 -5.93
N VAL A 215 -40.68 -13.69 -5.94
CA VAL A 215 -40.24 -14.64 -6.97
C VAL A 215 -39.59 -15.84 -6.30
N GLN A 216 -39.77 -17.03 -6.88
CA GLN A 216 -39.17 -18.26 -6.40
C GLN A 216 -37.76 -18.42 -6.99
N VAL A 217 -36.73 -18.39 -6.14
CA VAL A 217 -35.32 -18.55 -6.54
C VAL A 217 -34.68 -19.61 -5.65
N ARG A 218 -34.19 -20.70 -6.25
CA ARG A 218 -33.47 -21.80 -5.55
C ARG A 218 -34.21 -22.26 -4.29
N ASN A 219 -35.51 -22.54 -4.43
CA ASN A 219 -36.43 -22.99 -3.38
C ASN A 219 -36.72 -21.96 -2.26
N ALA A 220 -36.43 -20.69 -2.48
CA ALA A 220 -36.78 -19.62 -1.55
C ALA A 220 -37.58 -18.51 -2.24
N GLN A 221 -38.61 -18.01 -1.56
CA GLN A 221 -39.28 -16.77 -1.98
C GLN A 221 -38.40 -15.56 -1.63
N LEU A 222 -38.03 -14.82 -2.67
CA LEU A 222 -37.24 -13.59 -2.61
C LEU A 222 -38.06 -12.42 -3.17
N ASN A 223 -37.67 -11.19 -2.83
CA ASN A 223 -38.35 -9.95 -3.18
C ASN A 223 -37.32 -8.85 -3.54
N ASN A 224 -37.75 -7.59 -3.68
CA ASN A 224 -36.89 -6.45 -4.00
C ASN A 224 -35.67 -6.27 -3.06
N GLN A 225 -35.71 -6.77 -1.83
CA GLN A 225 -34.56 -6.71 -0.90
C GLN A 225 -33.36 -7.55 -1.37
N TRP A 226 -33.57 -8.46 -2.32
CA TRP A 226 -32.59 -9.43 -2.79
C TRP A 226 -32.01 -9.10 -4.16
N VAL A 227 -32.56 -8.11 -4.85
CA VAL A 227 -32.09 -7.74 -6.19
C VAL A 227 -30.70 -7.10 -6.11
N VAL A 228 -29.79 -7.50 -6.99
CA VAL A 228 -28.46 -6.90 -7.19
C VAL A 228 -28.64 -5.69 -8.10
N PRO A 229 -28.03 -4.52 -7.81
CA PRO A 229 -28.17 -3.34 -8.66
C PRO A 229 -27.76 -3.61 -10.11
N TYR A 230 -28.59 -3.22 -11.07
CA TYR A 230 -28.35 -3.50 -12.49
C TYR A 230 -28.78 -2.34 -13.37
N ASN A 231 -28.19 -2.27 -14.57
CA ASN A 231 -28.70 -1.42 -15.63
C ASN A 231 -29.60 -2.26 -16.56
N PRO A 232 -30.89 -1.89 -16.76
CA PRO A 232 -31.82 -2.66 -17.59
C PRO A 232 -31.33 -2.92 -19.01
N TYR A 233 -30.74 -1.90 -19.66
CA TYR A 233 -30.24 -2.00 -21.03
C TYR A 233 -29.08 -3.00 -21.14
N LEU A 234 -28.10 -2.90 -20.25
CA LEU A 234 -26.95 -3.80 -20.23
C LEU A 234 -27.36 -5.25 -19.92
N LEU A 235 -28.30 -5.45 -18.98
CA LEU A 235 -28.78 -6.77 -18.63
C LEU A 235 -29.49 -7.45 -19.82
N LEU A 236 -30.39 -6.73 -20.50
CA LEU A 236 -31.08 -7.23 -21.70
C LEU A 236 -30.09 -7.56 -22.83
N ARG A 237 -29.09 -6.69 -23.05
CA ARG A 237 -28.10 -6.86 -24.12
C ARG A 237 -27.19 -8.07 -23.90
N TYR A 238 -26.74 -8.30 -22.66
CA TYR A 238 -25.72 -9.31 -22.40
C TYR A 238 -26.26 -10.61 -21.83
N ASN A 239 -27.49 -10.65 -21.28
CA ASN A 239 -28.09 -11.86 -20.72
C ASN A 239 -27.08 -12.61 -19.81
N CYS A 240 -26.51 -11.90 -18.84
CA CYS A 240 -25.54 -12.44 -17.89
C CYS A 240 -25.63 -11.69 -16.56
N HIS A 241 -24.89 -12.17 -15.57
CA HIS A 241 -24.73 -11.40 -14.34
C HIS A 241 -23.88 -10.15 -14.62
N ILE A 242 -24.52 -8.98 -14.68
CA ILE A 242 -23.90 -7.66 -14.81
C ILE A 242 -24.36 -6.71 -13.68
N ASN A 243 -23.51 -6.50 -12.68
CA ASN A 243 -23.78 -5.56 -11.58
C ASN A 243 -23.34 -4.16 -11.99
N VAL A 244 -24.17 -3.15 -11.73
CA VAL A 244 -23.81 -1.75 -11.96
C VAL A 244 -24.09 -0.96 -10.70
N GLU A 245 -23.05 -0.43 -10.09
CA GLU A 245 -23.14 0.39 -8.89
C GLU A 245 -22.62 1.79 -9.14
N ILE A 246 -23.36 2.80 -8.67
CA ILE A 246 -22.84 4.14 -8.49
C ILE A 246 -21.86 4.15 -7.33
N CYS A 247 -20.68 4.70 -7.54
CA CYS A 247 -19.67 4.90 -6.52
C CYS A 247 -19.41 6.40 -6.41
N SER A 248 -19.47 6.96 -5.22
CA SER A 248 -19.31 8.42 -5.03
C SER A 248 -18.48 8.80 -3.81
N GLY A 249 -17.89 7.81 -3.12
CA GLY A 249 -17.04 8.00 -1.93
C GLY A 249 -15.56 7.68 -2.15
N VAL A 250 -14.67 8.38 -1.45
CA VAL A 250 -13.21 8.14 -1.50
C VAL A 250 -12.84 6.79 -0.84
N THR A 251 -13.61 6.34 0.14
CA THR A 251 -13.51 5.00 0.73
C THR A 251 -13.87 3.90 -0.27
N ALA A 252 -14.87 4.14 -1.12
CA ALA A 252 -15.22 3.24 -2.23
C ALA A 252 -14.04 3.07 -3.20
N VAL A 253 -13.25 4.11 -3.46
CA VAL A 253 -12.05 4.03 -4.32
C VAL A 253 -11.07 2.97 -3.82
N LYS A 254 -10.63 3.06 -2.55
CA LYS A 254 -9.69 2.07 -1.98
C LYS A 254 -10.28 0.66 -1.99
N TYR A 255 -11.57 0.55 -1.66
CA TYR A 255 -12.28 -0.73 -1.63
C TYR A 255 -12.32 -1.36 -3.03
N LEU A 256 -12.79 -0.63 -4.04
CA LEU A 256 -12.95 -1.12 -5.42
C LEU A 256 -11.61 -1.52 -6.03
N TYR A 257 -10.56 -0.74 -5.79
CA TYR A 257 -9.22 -1.08 -6.29
C TYR A 257 -8.59 -2.27 -5.56
N LYS A 258 -8.94 -2.52 -4.29
CA LYS A 258 -8.57 -3.79 -3.61
C LYS A 258 -9.18 -5.01 -4.33
N TYR A 259 -10.39 -4.90 -4.88
CA TYR A 259 -11.02 -5.98 -5.66
C TYR A 259 -10.39 -6.12 -7.05
N ILE A 260 -10.19 -5.01 -7.76
CA ILE A 260 -9.53 -5.00 -9.09
C ILE A 260 -8.13 -5.59 -9.01
N TYR A 261 -7.41 -5.34 -7.91
CA TYR A 261 -6.03 -5.81 -7.72
C TYR A 261 -5.90 -6.87 -6.63
N LYS A 262 -6.98 -7.65 -6.40
CA LYS A 262 -6.88 -8.81 -5.54
C LYS A 262 -5.86 -9.76 -6.15
N GLY A 263 -4.87 -10.16 -5.35
CA GLY A 263 -3.87 -11.12 -5.76
C GLY A 263 -4.50 -12.47 -6.12
N HIS A 264 -3.79 -13.25 -6.92
CA HIS A 264 -4.22 -14.59 -7.32
C HIS A 264 -4.08 -15.57 -6.16
N ASP A 265 -4.87 -16.65 -6.21
CA ASP A 265 -4.63 -17.81 -5.35
C ASP A 265 -3.24 -18.37 -5.68
N LYS A 266 -2.41 -18.47 -4.65
CA LYS A 266 -1.00 -18.85 -4.75
C LYS A 266 -0.67 -19.91 -3.71
N ILE A 267 0.23 -20.79 -4.07
CA ILE A 267 0.89 -21.69 -3.14
C ILE A 267 2.37 -21.29 -3.17
N ALA A 268 2.92 -20.98 -1.99
CA ALA A 268 4.34 -20.77 -1.85
C ALA A 268 5.05 -22.13 -1.84
N ILE A 269 5.95 -22.35 -2.80
CA ILE A 269 6.80 -23.54 -2.85
C ILE A 269 8.22 -23.07 -2.58
N HIS A 270 8.88 -23.69 -1.60
CA HIS A 270 10.28 -23.46 -1.34
C HIS A 270 11.09 -24.58 -2.01
N ILE A 271 11.88 -24.23 -3.03
CA ILE A 271 12.82 -25.16 -3.66
C ILE A 271 14.23 -24.68 -3.33
N SER A 272 14.81 -25.23 -2.26
CA SER A 272 16.19 -24.93 -1.85
C SER A 272 17.16 -25.96 -2.43
N PRO A 273 18.13 -25.55 -3.27
CA PRO A 273 19.39 -26.26 -3.37
C PRO A 273 20.17 -26.09 -2.05
N ILE A 274 20.85 -27.14 -1.62
CA ILE A 274 21.87 -27.07 -0.57
C ILE A 274 23.02 -26.27 -1.19
N ASP A 275 23.18 -24.98 -0.86
CA ASP A 275 24.48 -24.26 -0.76
C ASP A 275 24.33 -22.72 -0.82
N ASP A 276 25.18 -22.08 0.00
CA ASP A 276 25.48 -20.65 0.17
C ASP A 276 24.48 -19.76 0.96
N GLU A 277 24.71 -19.66 2.29
CA GLU A 277 23.99 -18.81 3.24
C GLU A 277 24.09 -17.29 2.95
N ASN A 278 24.99 -16.86 2.05
CA ASN A 278 25.27 -15.44 1.80
C ASN A 278 24.58 -14.85 0.55
N LEU A 279 23.87 -15.64 -0.26
CA LEU A 279 23.18 -15.17 -1.48
C LEU A 279 21.66 -15.15 -1.31
N VAL A 280 21.08 -13.98 -1.03
CA VAL A 280 19.62 -13.79 -1.02
C VAL A 280 19.10 -13.59 -2.45
N ASP A 281 18.70 -14.70 -3.09
CA ASP A 281 18.03 -14.70 -4.39
C ASP A 281 16.50 -14.68 -4.17
N GLU A 282 15.87 -13.50 -4.29
CA GLU A 282 14.40 -13.36 -4.17
C GLU A 282 13.67 -14.30 -5.15
N ILE A 283 14.24 -14.65 -6.30
CA ILE A 283 13.56 -15.52 -7.29
C ILE A 283 13.60 -16.98 -6.83
N LYS A 284 14.74 -17.46 -6.31
CA LYS A 284 14.86 -18.84 -5.79
C LYS A 284 14.11 -19.02 -4.47
N GLN A 285 14.18 -18.04 -3.57
CA GLN A 285 13.44 -18.06 -2.30
C GLN A 285 11.92 -17.91 -2.49
N PHE A 286 11.48 -17.37 -3.63
CA PHE A 286 10.08 -17.06 -3.92
C PHE A 286 9.62 -17.79 -5.20
N GLN A 287 9.45 -19.11 -5.12
CA GLN A 287 8.71 -19.85 -6.14
C GLN A 287 7.23 -19.93 -5.76
N ASP A 288 6.47 -18.89 -6.12
CA ASP A 288 5.01 -18.92 -6.06
C ASP A 288 4.46 -19.76 -7.23
N ALA A 289 3.87 -20.92 -6.93
CA ALA A 289 3.03 -21.61 -7.89
C ALA A 289 1.65 -20.94 -7.93
N ARG A 290 1.32 -20.38 -9.09
CA ARG A 290 0.01 -19.78 -9.33
C ARG A 290 -0.97 -20.82 -9.84
N TRP A 291 -2.15 -20.87 -9.24
CA TRP A 291 -3.27 -21.58 -9.84
C TRP A 291 -3.77 -20.80 -11.05
N VAL A 292 -3.71 -21.41 -12.23
CA VAL A 292 -4.21 -20.84 -13.49
C VAL A 292 -5.35 -21.72 -13.98
N SER A 293 -6.55 -21.17 -14.07
CA SER A 293 -7.70 -21.89 -14.63
C SER A 293 -7.52 -22.10 -16.15
N ALA A 294 -8.21 -23.08 -16.73
CA ALA A 294 -8.12 -23.37 -18.17
C ALA A 294 -8.48 -22.15 -19.03
N GLN A 295 -9.50 -21.38 -18.64
CA GLN A 295 -9.89 -20.15 -19.31
C GLN A 295 -8.83 -19.05 -19.16
N GLU A 296 -8.21 -18.92 -17.97
CA GLU A 296 -7.11 -17.97 -17.80
C GLU A 296 -5.91 -18.35 -18.68
N ALA A 297 -5.59 -19.64 -18.78
CA ALA A 297 -4.54 -20.12 -19.67
C ALA A 297 -4.86 -19.77 -21.13
N MET A 298 -6.08 -20.01 -21.59
CA MET A 298 -6.51 -19.62 -22.94
C MET A 298 -6.47 -18.10 -23.15
N TRP A 299 -6.89 -17.31 -22.17
CA TRP A 299 -6.82 -15.85 -22.23
C TRP A 299 -5.39 -15.35 -22.45
N ARG A 300 -4.41 -15.98 -21.79
CA ARG A 300 -2.98 -15.68 -21.95
C ARG A 300 -2.43 -16.15 -23.29
N ILE A 301 -2.80 -17.36 -23.74
CA ILE A 301 -2.38 -17.91 -25.04
C ILE A 301 -2.87 -17.01 -26.18
N PHE A 302 -4.08 -16.46 -26.07
CA PHE A 302 -4.61 -15.50 -27.04
C PHE A 302 -4.08 -14.07 -26.87
N GLU A 303 -3.17 -13.83 -25.91
CA GLU A 303 -2.59 -12.52 -25.61
C GLU A 303 -3.65 -11.45 -25.30
N PHE A 304 -4.77 -11.85 -24.71
CA PHE A 304 -5.80 -10.90 -24.33
C PHE A 304 -5.36 -10.11 -23.09
N ASN A 305 -5.58 -8.78 -23.13
CA ASN A 305 -5.26 -7.91 -22.01
C ASN A 305 -6.10 -8.26 -20.77
N LEU A 306 -5.43 -8.64 -19.68
CA LEU A 306 -6.05 -8.89 -18.38
C LEU A 306 -6.48 -7.61 -17.67
N ASN A 307 -5.97 -6.47 -18.11
CA ASN A 307 -6.24 -5.17 -17.52
C ASN A 307 -6.03 -4.08 -18.55
N GLU A 308 -6.66 -2.94 -18.31
CA GLU A 308 -6.46 -1.73 -19.09
C GLU A 308 -6.60 -0.51 -18.17
N THR A 309 -5.89 0.54 -18.53
CA THR A 309 -5.94 1.84 -17.89
C THR A 309 -5.89 2.88 -19.00
N ASP A 310 -6.90 3.75 -19.06
CA ASP A 310 -7.01 4.80 -20.07
C ASP A 310 -7.48 6.11 -19.42
N PRO A 311 -6.70 7.21 -19.57
CA PRO A 311 -5.42 7.29 -20.25
C PRO A 311 -4.29 6.49 -19.58
N ALA A 312 -3.26 6.13 -20.34
CA ALA A 312 -2.13 5.38 -19.81
C ALA A 312 -1.35 6.21 -18.76
N VAL A 313 -0.77 5.54 -17.77
CA VAL A 313 0.01 6.20 -16.70
C VAL A 313 1.50 5.89 -16.84
N ILE A 314 2.33 6.94 -16.90
CA ILE A 314 3.79 6.83 -16.94
C ILE A 314 4.37 7.12 -15.55
N ASN A 315 5.07 6.13 -14.99
CA ASN A 315 5.81 6.28 -13.74
C ASN A 315 7.21 6.87 -13.99
N LEU A 316 7.44 8.08 -13.52
CA LEU A 316 8.73 8.75 -13.51
C LEU A 316 9.56 8.21 -12.34
N GLN A 317 10.74 7.70 -12.69
CA GLN A 317 11.71 7.23 -11.70
C GLN A 317 12.24 8.43 -10.93
N LEU A 318 12.32 8.26 -9.61
CA LEU A 318 12.87 9.25 -8.71
C LEU A 318 14.17 8.71 -8.13
N HIS A 319 15.19 9.55 -8.09
CA HIS A 319 16.49 9.26 -7.49
C HIS A 319 17.17 10.57 -7.08
N LEU A 320 18.06 10.50 -6.10
CA LEU A 320 18.97 11.59 -5.74
C LEU A 320 20.10 11.71 -6.79
N PRO A 321 20.86 12.81 -6.79
CA PRO A 321 22.03 12.96 -7.66
C PRO A 321 22.94 11.72 -7.57
N ASN A 322 23.27 11.14 -8.73
CA ASN A 322 24.15 9.96 -8.85
C ASN A 322 23.66 8.66 -8.16
N GLN A 323 22.40 8.60 -7.74
CA GLN A 323 21.78 7.42 -7.11
C GLN A 323 20.74 6.73 -8.00
N GLN A 324 20.82 6.91 -9.31
CA GLN A 324 19.97 6.21 -10.28
C GLN A 324 20.28 4.71 -10.32
N SER A 325 19.25 3.89 -10.52
CA SER A 325 19.42 2.46 -10.72
C SER A 325 19.98 2.16 -12.12
N VAL A 326 20.98 1.28 -12.17
CA VAL A 326 21.62 0.84 -13.41
C VAL A 326 21.51 -0.67 -13.51
N THR A 327 21.07 -1.17 -14.65
CA THR A 327 21.03 -2.61 -14.95
C THR A 327 22.21 -2.95 -15.85
N TYR A 328 22.91 -4.03 -15.52
CA TYR A 328 24.07 -4.53 -16.25
C TYR A 328 24.12 -6.05 -16.20
N TRP A 329 24.90 -6.63 -17.11
CA TRP A 329 25.15 -8.06 -17.14
C TRP A 329 26.36 -8.41 -16.27
N ALA A 330 26.33 -9.58 -15.64
CA ALA A 330 27.39 -10.02 -14.71
C ALA A 330 28.79 -10.07 -15.35
N ASN A 331 28.86 -10.28 -16.67
CA ASN A 331 30.11 -10.33 -17.43
C ASN A 331 30.62 -8.95 -17.89
N GLN A 332 29.91 -7.85 -17.58
CA GLN A 332 30.35 -6.50 -17.94
C GLN A 332 31.31 -5.94 -16.89
N ARG A 333 32.21 -5.06 -17.34
CA ARG A 333 33.06 -4.28 -16.43
C ARG A 333 32.37 -2.98 -16.03
N LEU A 334 32.45 -2.62 -14.75
CA LEU A 334 31.74 -1.46 -14.18
C LEU A 334 32.26 -0.11 -14.72
N ASP A 335 33.55 -0.02 -15.02
CA ASP A 335 34.19 1.15 -15.65
C ASP A 335 33.58 1.48 -17.01
N ASN A 336 33.34 0.45 -17.84
CA ASN A 336 32.71 0.62 -19.14
C ASN A 336 31.25 1.06 -19.00
N ILE A 337 30.51 0.51 -18.03
CA ILE A 337 29.12 0.88 -17.77
C ILE A 337 29.01 2.34 -17.35
N LEU A 338 29.88 2.81 -16.45
CA LEU A 338 29.85 4.21 -15.98
C LEU A 338 30.24 5.23 -17.06
N ARG A 339 31.03 4.82 -18.06
CA ARG A 339 31.39 5.67 -19.22
C ARG A 339 30.27 5.80 -20.24
N TRP A 340 29.22 4.99 -20.16
CA TRP A 340 28.10 5.09 -21.09
C TRP A 340 27.23 6.30 -20.75
N ASP A 341 27.19 7.27 -21.65
CA ASP A 341 26.33 8.46 -21.54
C ASP A 341 24.84 8.08 -21.35
N HIS A 342 24.40 6.95 -21.90
CA HIS A 342 23.04 6.46 -21.67
C HIS A 342 22.73 6.21 -20.18
N VAL A 343 23.71 5.86 -19.33
CA VAL A 343 23.47 5.52 -17.92
C VAL A 343 23.08 6.74 -17.08
N SER A 344 23.56 7.93 -17.45
CA SER A 344 23.21 9.19 -16.78
C SER A 344 21.84 9.73 -17.20
N LYS A 345 21.35 9.38 -18.40
CA LYS A 345 20.10 9.89 -18.99
C LYS A 345 18.84 9.22 -18.45
N THR A 346 18.33 9.65 -17.32
CA THR A 346 17.02 9.20 -16.82
C THR A 346 15.89 10.11 -17.29
N MET A 347 14.63 9.66 -17.15
CA MET A 347 13.46 10.52 -17.38
C MET A 347 13.55 11.84 -16.60
N LEU A 348 14.10 11.80 -15.37
CA LEU A 348 14.24 12.97 -14.50
C LEU A 348 15.38 13.90 -14.94
N THR A 349 16.56 13.37 -15.28
CA THR A 349 17.67 14.21 -15.75
C THR A 349 17.40 14.82 -17.12
N GLU A 350 16.70 14.10 -17.99
CA GLU A 350 16.31 14.62 -19.30
C GLU A 350 15.15 15.61 -19.21
N TYR A 351 14.30 15.52 -18.19
CA TYR A 351 13.33 16.58 -17.89
C TYR A 351 14.07 17.90 -17.58
N PHE A 352 15.09 17.85 -16.72
CA PHE A 352 15.95 19.01 -16.43
C PHE A 352 16.65 19.57 -17.68
N SER A 353 17.21 18.67 -18.50
CA SER A 353 17.84 19.00 -19.80
C SER A 353 16.86 19.68 -20.77
N MET A 354 15.59 19.26 -20.80
CA MET A 354 14.56 19.91 -21.62
C MET A 354 14.18 21.28 -21.07
N CYS A 355 13.97 21.40 -19.76
CA CYS A 355 13.67 22.68 -19.13
C CYS A 355 14.81 23.67 -19.29
N SER A 356 16.08 23.25 -19.35
CA SER A 356 17.18 24.17 -19.61
C SER A 356 17.17 24.72 -21.04
N LYS A 357 16.77 23.91 -22.03
CA LYS A 357 16.79 24.23 -23.46
C LYS A 357 15.53 24.90 -24.00
N SER A 358 14.38 24.66 -23.38
CA SER A 358 13.08 25.13 -23.88
C SER A 358 12.27 25.84 -22.80
N GLU A 359 11.84 27.07 -23.10
CA GLU A 359 10.93 27.81 -22.24
C GLU A 359 9.55 27.15 -22.14
N ASP A 360 9.12 26.46 -23.20
CA ASP A 360 7.85 25.74 -23.20
C ASP A 360 7.88 24.56 -22.21
N ALA A 361 8.99 23.84 -22.17
CA ALA A 361 9.21 22.76 -21.20
C ALA A 361 9.18 23.26 -19.74
N ARG A 362 9.52 24.54 -19.49
CA ARG A 362 9.49 25.13 -18.13
C ARG A 362 8.08 25.35 -17.59
N LYS A 363 7.05 25.31 -18.44
CA LYS A 363 5.65 25.51 -18.03
C LYS A 363 5.11 24.36 -17.19
N TYR A 364 5.71 23.18 -17.27
CA TYR A 364 5.14 21.94 -16.71
C TYR A 364 5.83 21.50 -15.42
N LEU A 365 5.07 20.88 -14.52
CA LEU A 365 5.64 20.09 -13.42
C LEU A 365 6.25 18.80 -13.98
N CYS A 366 7.21 18.23 -13.26
CA CYS A 366 7.81 16.94 -13.61
C CYS A 366 6.74 15.85 -13.82
N ARG A 367 5.72 15.77 -12.94
CA ARG A 367 4.60 14.82 -13.09
C ARG A 367 3.70 15.08 -14.30
N GLU A 368 3.59 16.32 -14.77
CA GLU A 368 2.75 16.71 -15.90
C GLU A 368 3.52 16.53 -17.22
N PHE A 369 4.84 16.42 -17.17
CA PHE A 369 5.68 16.32 -18.36
C PHE A 369 5.28 15.20 -19.33
N PRO A 370 4.90 13.99 -18.88
CA PRO A 370 4.41 12.94 -19.77
C PRO A 370 3.09 13.26 -20.50
N GLU A 371 2.30 14.22 -20.02
CA GLU A 371 1.09 14.71 -20.71
C GLU A 371 1.46 15.48 -21.99
N HIS A 372 2.66 16.07 -22.06
CA HIS A 372 3.11 16.92 -23.17
C HIS A 372 4.28 16.34 -23.96
N TYR A 373 5.04 15.41 -23.37
CA TYR A 373 6.21 14.79 -23.99
C TYR A 373 6.15 13.26 -23.88
N VAL A 374 6.78 12.59 -24.84
CA VAL A 374 6.93 11.14 -24.94
C VAL A 374 8.39 10.78 -24.71
N TRP A 375 8.63 9.80 -23.83
CA TRP A 375 9.95 9.26 -23.59
C TRP A 375 10.37 8.30 -24.71
N ASP A 376 11.42 8.66 -25.44
CA ASP A 376 12.09 7.78 -26.37
C ASP A 376 13.07 6.87 -25.62
N LYS A 377 12.79 5.57 -25.60
CA LYS A 377 13.63 4.60 -24.89
C LYS A 377 14.96 4.32 -25.59
N GLN A 378 15.02 4.46 -26.92
CA GLN A 378 16.22 4.18 -27.69
C GLN A 378 17.22 5.32 -27.52
N ASP A 379 16.76 6.55 -27.77
CA ASP A 379 17.61 7.75 -27.68
C ASP A 379 17.73 8.27 -26.24
N ARG A 380 16.90 7.77 -25.32
CA ARG A 380 16.78 8.23 -23.92
C ARG A 380 16.59 9.74 -23.86
N CYS A 381 15.60 10.25 -24.57
CA CYS A 381 15.26 11.66 -24.61
C CYS A 381 13.74 11.88 -24.62
N TRP A 382 13.32 13.12 -24.37
CA TRP A 382 11.92 13.52 -24.47
C TRP A 382 11.63 14.15 -25.83
N ARG A 383 10.52 13.74 -26.46
CA ARG A 383 10.01 14.30 -27.71
C ARG A 383 8.61 14.85 -27.49
N GLU A 384 8.21 15.90 -28.21
CA GLU A 384 6.83 16.43 -28.10
C GLU A 384 5.79 15.36 -28.43
N ARG A 385 4.75 15.31 -27.60
CA ARG A 385 3.64 14.38 -27.75
C ARG A 385 2.69 14.90 -28.82
N LYS A 386 2.39 14.04 -29.80
CA LYS A 386 1.48 14.36 -30.91
C LYS A 386 0.11 13.68 -30.82
N LYS A 387 0.01 12.58 -30.07
CA LYS A 387 -1.20 11.72 -29.99
C LYS A 387 -1.33 11.08 -28.61
N ARG A 388 -2.57 10.74 -28.26
CA ARG A 388 -3.03 10.03 -27.04
C ARG A 388 -2.74 10.77 -25.75
N ASP A 389 -3.74 10.82 -24.88
CA ASP A 389 -3.61 11.36 -23.54
C ASP A 389 -2.91 10.34 -22.62
N VAL A 390 -2.04 10.84 -21.75
CA VAL A 390 -1.22 10.05 -20.83
C VAL A 390 -1.01 10.86 -19.57
N ILE A 391 -1.12 10.25 -18.40
CA ILE A 391 -0.83 10.91 -17.12
C ILE A 391 0.56 10.52 -16.65
N GLY A 392 1.32 11.47 -16.11
CA GLY A 392 2.55 11.18 -15.40
C GLY A 392 2.33 11.07 -13.89
N ARG A 393 3.10 10.19 -13.25
CA ARG A 393 3.23 10.17 -11.79
C ARG A 393 4.68 9.98 -11.39
N ILE A 394 5.08 10.62 -10.29
CA ILE A 394 6.40 10.40 -9.69
C ILE A 394 6.28 9.21 -8.73
N SER A 395 7.32 8.36 -8.75
CA SER A 395 7.44 7.21 -7.85
C SER A 395 7.14 7.60 -6.39
N GLY A 396 6.31 6.82 -5.71
CA GLY A 396 5.95 7.06 -4.31
C GLY A 396 7.14 6.90 -3.39
N VAL A 397 7.23 7.75 -2.36
CA VAL A 397 8.33 7.78 -1.39
C VAL A 397 7.74 8.02 0.00
N ASN A 398 8.21 7.27 0.99
CA ASN A 398 7.84 7.44 2.39
C ASN A 398 8.66 8.58 3.03
N PRO A 399 8.09 9.41 3.93
CA PRO A 399 8.84 10.42 4.68
C PRO A 399 10.15 9.92 5.33
N ILE A 400 10.20 8.66 5.77
CA ILE A 400 11.40 8.02 6.34
C ILE A 400 12.56 7.94 5.33
N GLU A 401 12.29 7.99 4.02
CA GLU A 401 13.32 8.02 2.97
C GLU A 401 14.02 9.40 2.84
N GLY A 402 13.73 10.36 3.73
CA GLY A 402 14.49 11.60 3.92
C GLY A 402 14.57 12.48 2.67
N GLU A 403 15.79 12.82 2.24
CA GLU A 403 16.04 13.70 1.08
C GLU A 403 15.30 13.29 -0.19
N ARG A 404 15.08 11.99 -0.41
CA ARG A 404 14.31 11.49 -1.55
C ARG A 404 12.83 11.91 -1.45
N TYR A 405 12.26 11.96 -0.25
CA TYR A 405 10.89 12.42 -0.01
C TYR A 405 10.78 13.93 -0.27
N TYR A 406 11.73 14.72 0.25
CA TYR A 406 11.74 16.17 0.01
C TYR A 406 11.96 16.51 -1.46
N LEU A 407 12.85 15.80 -2.17
CA LEU A 407 12.98 15.95 -3.62
C LEU A 407 11.66 15.67 -4.35
N ARG A 408 10.94 14.60 -3.98
CA ARG A 408 9.61 14.30 -4.54
C ARG A 408 8.64 15.46 -4.29
N LEU A 409 8.64 16.01 -3.07
CA LEU A 409 7.78 17.11 -2.70
C LEU A 409 8.06 18.34 -3.58
N LEU A 410 9.33 18.70 -3.74
CA LEU A 410 9.75 19.81 -4.60
C LEU A 410 9.34 19.60 -6.06
N LEU A 411 9.57 18.42 -6.62
CA LEU A 411 9.19 18.10 -8.01
C LEU A 411 7.67 18.12 -8.27
N ASN A 412 6.85 18.03 -7.23
CA ASN A 412 5.38 18.17 -7.34
C ASN A 412 4.91 19.64 -7.26
N HIS A 413 5.77 20.57 -6.84
CA HIS A 413 5.39 21.98 -6.61
C HIS A 413 6.20 22.98 -7.45
N ILE A 414 7.39 22.60 -7.92
CA ILE A 414 8.28 23.47 -8.70
C ILE A 414 8.19 23.10 -10.19
N ARG A 415 7.76 24.06 -11.00
CA ARG A 415 7.69 23.94 -12.47
C ARG A 415 9.05 24.28 -13.08
N GLY A 416 9.41 23.58 -14.15
CA GLY A 416 10.52 23.97 -15.01
C GLY A 416 11.92 23.92 -14.40
N SER A 417 12.13 23.11 -13.36
CA SER A 417 13.47 22.97 -12.77
C SER A 417 14.48 22.46 -13.80
N THR A 418 15.65 23.09 -13.83
CA THR A 418 16.69 22.89 -14.85
C THR A 418 17.83 21.99 -14.38
N SER A 419 17.91 21.69 -13.08
CA SER A 419 18.86 20.76 -12.48
C SER A 419 18.48 20.42 -11.04
N PHE A 420 19.20 19.48 -10.42
CA PHE A 420 19.11 19.28 -8.96
C PHE A 420 19.56 20.51 -8.17
N GLN A 421 20.55 21.26 -8.67
CA GLN A 421 21.06 22.47 -8.01
C GLN A 421 20.03 23.61 -8.03
N ASP A 422 19.28 23.72 -9.13
CA ASP A 422 18.17 24.65 -9.27
C ASP A 422 17.07 24.37 -8.23
N LEU A 423 16.76 23.08 -8.00
CA LEU A 423 15.86 22.66 -6.93
C LEU A 423 16.39 22.95 -5.51
N LEU A 424 17.69 23.08 -5.34
CA LEU A 424 18.33 23.49 -4.08
C LEU A 424 18.39 25.01 -3.91
N THR A 425 17.89 25.78 -4.88
CA THR A 425 17.99 27.24 -4.88
C THR A 425 16.63 27.91 -4.67
N VAL A 426 16.57 28.88 -3.76
CA VAL A 426 15.38 29.73 -3.52
C VAL A 426 15.81 31.18 -3.52
N ASN A 427 15.19 32.01 -4.37
CA ASN A 427 15.48 33.45 -4.48
C ASN A 427 16.99 33.76 -4.65
N GLY A 428 17.72 32.93 -5.40
CA GLY A 428 19.15 33.07 -5.64
C GLY A 428 20.06 32.54 -4.53
N VAL A 429 19.51 32.03 -3.42
CA VAL A 429 20.27 31.43 -2.32
C VAL A 429 20.26 29.90 -2.46
N ALA A 430 21.45 29.31 -2.50
CA ALA A 430 21.63 27.86 -2.53
C ALA A 430 21.60 27.28 -1.11
N TYR A 431 20.85 26.20 -0.93
CA TYR A 431 20.73 25.45 0.33
C TYR A 431 21.44 24.10 0.22
N SER A 432 21.78 23.49 1.36
CA SER A 432 22.54 22.23 1.40
C SER A 432 21.65 20.98 1.27
N SER A 433 20.34 21.10 1.48
CA SER A 433 19.40 19.97 1.43
C SER A 433 18.04 20.33 0.82
N PHE A 434 17.37 19.33 0.25
CA PHE A 434 16.01 19.46 -0.25
C PHE A 434 15.01 19.70 0.89
N LYS A 435 15.29 19.19 2.11
CA LYS A 435 14.49 19.51 3.30
C LYS A 435 14.44 21.02 3.57
N GLN A 436 15.60 21.69 3.58
CA GLN A 436 15.68 23.13 3.84
C GLN A 436 14.90 23.93 2.80
N VAL A 437 15.01 23.56 1.52
CA VAL A 437 14.24 24.22 0.47
C VAL A 437 12.73 23.99 0.63
N ALA A 438 12.32 22.77 0.96
CA ALA A 438 10.91 22.47 1.21
C ALA A 438 10.36 23.29 2.39
N GLN A 439 11.13 23.43 3.47
CA GLN A 439 10.80 24.27 4.62
C GLN A 439 10.69 25.75 4.24
N LYS A 440 11.68 26.30 3.53
CA LYS A 440 11.67 27.71 3.10
C LYS A 440 10.55 28.03 2.11
N ARG A 441 10.08 27.04 1.36
CA ARG A 441 8.92 27.16 0.47
C ARG A 441 7.58 26.91 1.18
N GLY A 442 7.58 26.65 2.50
CA GLY A 442 6.37 26.40 3.26
C GLY A 442 5.63 25.12 2.85
N LEU A 443 6.35 24.11 2.36
CA LEU A 443 5.77 22.84 1.89
C LEU A 443 5.67 21.77 2.98
N LEU A 444 6.17 22.04 4.19
CA LEU A 444 6.17 21.11 5.32
C LEU A 444 5.07 21.50 6.31
N GLU A 445 4.50 20.50 7.00
CA GLU A 445 3.47 20.71 8.02
C GLU A 445 4.04 21.45 9.24
N SER A 446 3.18 22.18 9.96
CA SER A 446 3.58 22.89 11.17
C SER A 446 3.87 21.91 12.30
N ASP A 447 4.94 22.18 13.07
CA ASP A 447 5.28 21.41 14.27
C ASP A 447 4.38 21.78 15.48
N GLN A 448 3.27 22.50 15.29
CA GLN A 448 2.42 23.01 16.37
C GLN A 448 1.92 21.90 17.31
N SER A 449 1.45 20.77 16.77
CA SER A 449 1.00 19.64 17.60
C SER A 449 2.14 18.98 18.37
N ILE A 450 3.36 19.01 17.82
CA ILE A 450 4.58 18.52 18.47
C ILE A 450 4.95 19.46 19.62
N ILE A 451 4.89 20.77 19.39
CA ILE A 451 5.14 21.82 20.39
C ILE A 451 4.12 21.71 21.53
N GLU A 452 2.83 21.57 21.22
CA GLU A 452 1.77 21.38 22.22
C GLU A 452 2.01 20.12 23.06
N CYS A 453 2.36 19.00 22.42
CA CYS A 453 2.68 17.74 23.11
C CYS A 453 3.90 17.88 24.03
N LEU A 454 4.98 18.52 23.59
CA LEU A 454 6.18 18.72 24.41
C LEU A 454 5.94 19.71 25.56
N ASN A 455 5.17 20.78 25.32
CA ASN A 455 4.78 21.73 26.36
C ASN A 455 3.93 21.06 27.44
N GLU A 456 2.98 20.20 27.06
CA GLU A 456 2.19 19.42 28.01
C GLU A 456 3.08 18.43 28.78
N ALA A 457 3.96 17.70 28.09
CA ALA A 457 4.85 16.73 28.73
C ALA A 457 5.75 17.36 29.81
N ILE A 458 6.27 18.56 29.59
CA ILE A 458 7.12 19.26 30.57
C ILE A 458 6.42 19.48 31.91
N THR A 459 5.09 19.61 31.94
CA THR A 459 4.39 19.89 33.20
C THR A 459 4.31 18.69 34.15
N PHE A 460 4.55 17.46 33.66
CA PHE A 460 4.36 16.25 34.47
C PHE A 460 5.38 15.13 34.26
N GLN A 461 6.18 15.16 33.19
CA GLN A 461 7.18 14.13 32.89
C GLN A 461 8.55 14.46 33.48
N MET A 462 9.26 13.43 33.90
CA MET A 462 10.66 13.56 34.33
C MET A 462 11.59 13.75 33.11
N PRO A 463 12.75 14.44 33.25
CA PRO A 463 13.65 14.74 32.14
C PRO A 463 14.09 13.52 31.30
N HIS A 464 14.26 12.35 31.93
CA HIS A 464 14.52 11.09 31.23
C HIS A 464 13.39 10.70 30.27
N GLU A 465 12.13 10.71 30.73
CA GLU A 465 10.98 10.41 29.89
C GLU A 465 10.75 11.50 28.83
N LEU A 466 11.11 12.76 29.13
CA LEU A 466 11.07 13.84 28.15
C LEU A 466 12.09 13.61 27.02
N ARG A 467 13.32 13.16 27.34
CA ARG A 467 14.33 12.76 26.33
C ARG A 467 13.83 11.58 25.49
N ARG A 468 13.18 10.59 26.11
CA ARG A 468 12.57 9.47 25.39
C ARG A 468 11.46 9.94 24.43
N LEU A 469 10.53 10.75 24.91
CA LEU A 469 9.46 11.34 24.08
C LEU A 469 10.04 12.16 22.93
N PHE A 470 11.07 12.96 23.18
CA PHE A 470 11.76 13.73 22.14
C PHE A 470 12.30 12.82 21.04
N THR A 471 12.95 11.69 21.39
CA THR A 471 13.41 10.72 20.38
C THR A 471 12.28 10.04 19.62
N ILE A 472 11.15 9.73 20.27
CA ILE A 472 9.96 9.18 19.60
C ILE A 472 9.44 10.19 18.56
N ILE A 473 9.37 11.47 18.93
CA ILE A 473 8.95 12.55 18.02
C ILE A 473 9.92 12.65 16.83
N LEU A 474 11.24 12.62 17.06
CA LEU A 474 12.22 12.63 15.98
C LEU A 474 12.01 11.46 14.99
N VAL A 475 11.77 10.26 15.51
CA VAL A 475 11.67 9.04 14.69
C VAL A 475 10.34 8.94 13.95
N TYR A 476 9.23 9.27 14.61
CA TYR A 476 7.88 8.95 14.12
C TYR A 476 7.06 10.15 13.67
N CYS A 477 7.38 11.36 14.15
CA CYS A 477 6.64 12.58 13.81
C CYS A 477 7.35 13.42 12.74
N ALA A 478 8.62 13.13 12.43
CA ALA A 478 9.43 13.78 11.40
C ALA A 478 9.36 15.34 11.46
N PRO A 479 9.72 15.96 12.61
CA PRO A 479 9.59 17.39 12.80
C PRO A 479 10.32 18.21 11.73
N THR A 480 9.70 19.35 11.42
CA THR A 480 10.18 20.28 10.41
C THR A 480 11.48 20.94 10.86
N ASP A 481 11.55 21.42 12.11
CA ASP A 481 12.73 22.11 12.66
C ASP A 481 13.27 21.46 13.94
N VAL A 482 14.10 20.42 13.76
CA VAL A 482 14.73 19.68 14.87
C VAL A 482 15.62 20.58 15.72
N ARG A 483 16.33 21.53 15.09
CA ARG A 483 17.24 22.43 15.77
C ARG A 483 16.48 23.34 16.73
N LEU A 484 15.41 23.96 16.25
CA LEU A 484 14.55 24.81 17.06
C LEU A 484 13.89 24.03 18.21
N LEU A 485 13.40 22.81 17.95
CA LEU A 485 12.86 21.95 19.01
C LEU A 485 13.91 21.62 20.06
N TRP A 486 15.13 21.26 19.65
CA TRP A 486 16.23 21.05 20.58
C TRP A 486 16.49 22.31 21.41
N ASP A 487 16.70 23.45 20.77
CA ASP A 487 17.02 24.71 21.45
C ASP A 487 15.91 25.13 22.43
N THR A 488 14.65 24.84 22.12
CA THR A 488 13.49 25.15 22.95
C THR A 488 13.38 24.24 24.18
N TYR A 489 13.61 22.93 24.01
CA TYR A 489 13.33 21.92 25.04
C TYR A 489 14.56 21.38 25.76
N PHE A 490 15.76 21.80 25.35
CA PHE A 490 17.04 21.36 25.93
C PHE A 490 17.11 21.56 27.46
N ASP A 491 16.66 22.71 27.96
CA ASP A 491 16.73 23.03 29.39
C ASP A 491 15.90 22.08 30.26
N ALA A 492 14.71 21.70 29.78
CA ALA A 492 13.87 20.71 30.44
C ALA A 492 14.46 19.29 30.31
N MET A 493 15.06 18.99 29.15
CA MET A 493 15.67 17.68 28.89
C MET A 493 16.97 17.43 29.65
N TYR A 494 17.65 18.42 30.25
CA TYR A 494 18.88 18.17 31.02
C TYR A 494 18.69 18.32 32.54
N GLU A 495 17.49 18.68 33.01
CA GLU A 495 17.27 19.13 34.39
C GLU A 495 17.72 18.12 35.47
N ASP A 496 17.58 16.82 35.23
CA ASP A 496 18.03 15.75 36.14
C ASP A 496 19.56 15.67 36.28
N PHE A 497 20.32 16.19 35.31
CA PHE A 497 21.78 16.28 35.37
C PHE A 497 22.27 17.49 36.20
N LYS A 498 21.37 18.33 36.75
CA LYS A 498 21.75 19.53 37.55
C LYS A 498 22.34 19.21 38.94
N ARG A 499 22.26 17.96 39.43
CA ARG A 499 22.73 17.59 40.79
C ARG A 499 24.25 17.54 40.96
N GLU A 500 25.03 17.64 39.90
CA GLU A 500 26.49 17.78 39.93
C GLU A 500 26.85 19.27 39.76
N THR A 501 27.20 19.94 40.86
CA THR A 501 27.26 21.42 40.99
C THR A 501 28.37 22.14 40.20
N THR A 502 29.00 21.53 39.18
CA THR A 502 29.99 22.23 38.32
C THR A 502 30.11 21.64 36.90
N ILE A 503 28.99 21.37 36.22
CA ILE A 503 29.03 20.88 34.82
C ILE A 503 29.05 22.06 33.82
N SER A 504 30.06 22.08 32.94
CA SER A 504 30.17 22.99 31.78
C SER A 504 29.01 22.81 30.78
N VAL A 505 28.65 23.84 30.03
CA VAL A 505 27.57 23.76 29.02
C VAL A 505 27.80 22.61 28.03
N GLU A 506 29.05 22.37 27.65
CA GLU A 506 29.47 21.29 26.74
C GLU A 506 29.16 19.89 27.30
N LEU A 507 29.37 19.68 28.60
CA LEU A 507 29.12 18.39 29.24
C LEU A 507 27.61 18.13 29.42
N ARG A 508 26.78 19.18 29.57
CA ARG A 508 25.31 19.06 29.55
C ARG A 508 24.81 18.61 28.19
N VAL A 509 25.29 19.26 27.13
CA VAL A 509 24.95 18.90 25.74
C VAL A 509 25.40 17.47 25.46
N SER A 510 26.61 17.09 25.86
CA SER A 510 27.14 15.74 25.65
C SER A 510 26.30 14.66 26.36
N LYS A 511 26.02 14.81 27.67
CA LYS A 511 25.20 13.84 28.43
C LYS A 511 23.79 13.71 27.86
N THR A 512 23.14 14.82 27.49
CA THR A 512 21.81 14.80 26.88
C THR A 512 21.84 14.11 25.51
N LEU A 513 22.81 14.42 24.64
CA LEU A 513 22.97 13.76 23.34
C LEU A 513 23.34 12.28 23.46
N GLN A 514 24.05 11.88 24.52
CA GLN A 514 24.32 10.48 24.82
C GLN A 514 23.02 9.75 25.16
N SER A 515 22.20 10.33 26.05
CA SER A 515 20.90 9.76 26.40
C SER A 515 19.94 9.69 25.21
N LEU A 516 19.89 10.70 24.33
CA LEU A 516 19.08 10.63 23.11
C LEU A 516 19.58 9.54 22.16
N ASN A 517 20.89 9.39 21.99
CA ASN A 517 21.44 8.37 21.09
C ASN A 517 21.09 6.95 21.54
N LEU A 518 21.07 6.68 22.85
CA LEU A 518 20.65 5.38 23.39
C LEU A 518 19.20 5.01 22.97
N PHE A 519 18.28 5.96 23.06
CA PHE A 519 16.89 5.74 22.60
C PHE A 519 16.79 5.64 21.08
N LEU A 520 17.59 6.40 20.34
CA LEU A 520 17.61 6.30 18.88
C LEU A 520 18.15 4.94 18.41
N GLU A 521 19.21 4.45 19.04
CA GLU A 521 19.82 3.14 18.74
C GLU A 521 18.86 2.00 19.04
N SER A 522 18.09 2.07 20.14
CA SER A 522 17.06 1.06 20.43
C SER A 522 15.92 1.04 19.41
N MET A 523 15.71 2.14 18.69
CA MET A 523 14.79 2.25 17.54
C MET A 523 15.48 2.01 16.18
N GLY A 524 16.74 1.58 16.18
CA GLY A 524 17.52 1.32 14.97
C GLY A 524 17.88 2.57 14.15
N LYS A 525 18.02 3.72 14.82
CA LYS A 525 18.35 5.02 14.21
C LYS A 525 19.66 5.57 14.75
N SER A 526 20.37 6.32 13.92
CA SER A 526 21.57 7.06 14.34
C SER A 526 21.22 8.51 14.65
N ILE A 527 21.83 9.07 15.69
CA ILE A 527 21.70 10.50 16.02
C ILE A 527 22.17 11.42 14.89
N SER A 528 23.08 10.96 14.03
CA SER A 528 23.58 11.69 12.86
C SER A 528 22.53 11.99 11.78
N LEU A 529 21.37 11.31 11.83
CA LEU A 529 20.27 11.52 10.90
C LEU A 529 19.46 12.80 11.19
N TYR A 530 19.67 13.40 12.37
CA TYR A 530 18.90 14.53 12.85
C TYR A 530 19.79 15.76 13.02
N ASP A 531 19.24 16.94 12.77
CA ASP A 531 19.95 18.23 12.91
C ASP A 531 20.07 18.64 14.39
N LEU A 532 20.84 17.86 15.15
CA LEU A 532 21.17 18.05 16.58
C LEU A 532 22.61 18.57 16.75
N PRO A 533 22.99 19.15 17.90
CA PRO A 533 24.35 19.67 18.09
C PRO A 533 25.40 18.56 17.99
N ILE A 534 26.60 18.91 17.52
CA ILE A 534 27.72 17.98 17.38
C ILE A 534 28.29 17.70 18.77
N ARG A 535 28.56 16.43 19.09
CA ARG A 535 29.21 16.04 20.35
C ARG A 535 30.65 16.60 20.40
N PRO A 536 31.09 17.19 21.53
CA PRO A 536 32.49 17.53 21.72
C PRO A 536 33.34 16.25 21.85
N THR A 537 34.42 16.17 21.07
CA THR A 537 35.23 14.97 20.75
C THR A 537 36.08 14.38 21.89
N ASN A 538 35.93 14.81 23.15
CA ASN A 538 36.93 14.57 24.21
C ASN A 538 36.46 13.68 25.39
N MET A 539 35.38 12.91 25.27
CA MET A 539 34.85 12.11 26.39
C MET A 539 34.41 10.69 25.97
N ASP A 540 35.21 10.00 25.16
CA ASP A 540 34.93 8.63 24.69
C ASP A 540 35.35 7.52 25.68
N ASN A 541 35.86 7.84 26.87
CA ASN A 541 36.40 6.85 27.82
C ASN A 541 35.59 6.73 29.12
N VAL A 542 34.37 6.23 29.04
CA VAL A 542 33.75 5.53 30.19
C VAL A 542 33.17 4.23 29.66
N ASP A 543 34.02 3.21 29.57
CA ASP A 543 33.60 1.83 29.37
C ASP A 543 32.75 1.41 30.59
N CYS A 544 31.45 1.21 30.40
CA CYS A 544 30.63 0.48 31.35
C CYS A 544 30.90 -1.02 31.14
N GLU A 545 31.55 -1.68 32.10
CA GLU A 545 31.89 -3.11 32.08
C GLU A 545 30.66 -4.05 31.96
N PHE A 546 29.44 -3.55 32.18
CA PHE A 546 28.21 -4.35 32.13
C PHE A 546 27.07 -3.64 31.36
N PRO A 547 26.21 -4.38 30.64
CA PRO A 547 24.93 -3.88 30.12
C PRO A 547 24.05 -3.30 31.24
N ARG A 548 23.34 -2.21 30.94
CA ARG A 548 22.56 -1.43 31.92
C ARG A 548 21.47 -2.26 32.60
N GLU A 549 20.92 -3.26 31.92
CA GLU A 549 19.93 -4.18 32.48
C GLU A 549 20.45 -4.92 33.73
N ILE A 550 21.76 -5.22 33.77
CA ILE A 550 22.41 -5.86 34.91
C ILE A 550 22.64 -4.83 36.03
N GLN A 551 22.99 -3.60 35.67
CA GLN A 551 23.24 -2.53 36.62
C GLN A 551 21.97 -2.06 37.34
N ASP A 552 20.85 -1.99 36.61
CA ASP A 552 19.55 -1.61 37.16
C ASP A 552 19.02 -2.70 38.12
N GLU A 553 19.17 -3.99 37.79
CA GLU A 553 18.79 -5.12 38.67
C GLU A 553 19.65 -5.18 39.95
N MET A 554 20.98 -4.99 39.83
CA MET A 554 21.89 -4.98 40.99
C MET A 554 21.65 -3.83 41.98
N SER A 555 20.87 -2.81 41.60
CA SER A 555 20.57 -1.64 42.43
C SER A 555 19.32 -1.81 43.31
N ILE A 556 18.57 -2.90 43.15
CA ILE A 556 17.32 -3.16 43.88
C ILE A 556 17.63 -3.60 45.32
N GLN A 557 17.05 -2.91 46.31
CA GLN A 557 17.15 -3.33 47.72
C GLN A 557 16.13 -4.43 48.03
N ILE A 558 16.61 -5.59 48.44
CA ILE A 558 15.79 -6.78 48.71
C ILE A 558 15.19 -6.70 50.13
N PRO A 559 13.85 -6.72 50.29
CA PRO A 559 13.20 -6.74 51.59
C PRO A 559 13.55 -7.98 52.43
N PRO A 560 13.62 -7.87 53.78
CA PRO A 560 13.86 -9.03 54.67
C PRO A 560 12.84 -10.16 54.49
N GLU A 561 11.61 -9.81 54.12
CA GLU A 561 10.47 -10.72 53.93
C GLU A 561 10.69 -11.73 52.78
N ASP A 562 11.53 -11.37 51.79
CA ASP A 562 11.86 -12.22 50.65
C ASP A 562 12.90 -13.28 51.01
N TYR A 563 13.75 -13.04 52.02
CA TYR A 563 14.67 -14.06 52.55
C TYR A 563 13.92 -15.15 53.33
N GLU A 564 12.78 -14.81 53.96
CA GLU A 564 11.94 -15.77 54.68
C GLU A 564 10.96 -16.53 53.77
N ALA A 565 10.91 -16.20 52.48
CA ALA A 565 9.99 -16.80 51.51
C ALA A 565 10.32 -18.29 51.23
N GLU A 566 11.58 -18.71 51.39
CA GLU A 566 12.00 -20.12 51.25
C GLU A 566 11.21 -21.04 52.19
N LEU A 567 10.93 -20.59 53.42
CA LEU A 567 10.19 -21.34 54.44
C LEU A 567 8.72 -21.55 54.09
N LYS A 568 8.20 -20.82 53.10
CA LYS A 568 6.80 -20.86 52.65
C LYS A 568 6.63 -21.66 51.34
N LEU A 569 7.71 -22.20 50.79
CA LEU A 569 7.67 -23.01 49.57
C LEU A 569 7.02 -24.36 49.85
N ASN A 570 6.16 -24.82 48.93
CA ASN A 570 5.70 -26.20 48.97
C ASN A 570 6.83 -27.16 48.58
N PHE A 571 6.63 -28.45 48.82
CA PHE A 571 7.66 -29.47 48.62
C PHE A 571 8.28 -29.47 47.20
N GLU A 572 7.45 -29.35 46.16
CA GLU A 572 7.94 -29.35 44.77
C GLU A 572 8.66 -28.05 44.41
N GLN A 573 8.20 -26.91 44.93
CA GLN A 573 8.86 -25.61 44.76
C GLN A 573 10.21 -25.56 45.45
N HIS A 574 10.29 -26.06 46.69
CA HIS A 574 11.53 -26.12 47.45
C HIS A 574 12.56 -27.02 46.75
N LYS A 575 12.11 -28.15 46.17
CA LYS A 575 12.97 -29.04 45.40
C LYS A 575 13.57 -28.36 44.15
N ALA A 576 12.76 -27.60 43.41
CA ALA A 576 13.24 -26.82 42.28
C ALA A 576 14.20 -25.69 42.72
N PHE A 577 13.83 -24.95 43.77
CA PHE A 577 14.63 -23.87 44.34
C PHE A 577 16.02 -24.35 44.78
N SER A 578 16.11 -25.40 45.60
CA SER A 578 17.40 -25.94 46.07
C SER A 578 18.29 -26.44 44.92
N MET A 579 17.70 -27.00 43.86
CA MET A 579 18.47 -27.46 42.70
C MET A 579 19.08 -26.30 41.91
N ILE A 580 18.34 -25.20 41.75
CA ILE A 580 18.82 -23.99 41.06
C ILE A 580 19.92 -23.32 41.91
N ILE A 581 19.69 -23.14 43.21
CA ILE A 581 20.66 -22.50 44.13
C ILE A 581 21.95 -23.32 44.23
N ASP A 582 21.89 -24.65 44.28
CA ASP A 582 23.08 -25.50 44.32
C ASP A 582 23.96 -25.34 43.06
N VAL A 583 23.35 -25.15 41.88
CA VAL A 583 24.07 -24.89 40.62
C VAL A 583 24.74 -23.51 40.63
N ILE A 584 24.05 -22.49 41.14
CA ILE A 584 24.59 -21.12 41.31
C ILE A 584 25.76 -21.13 42.31
N GLN A 585 25.59 -21.75 43.49
CA GLN A 585 26.64 -21.82 44.52
C GLN A 585 27.88 -22.58 44.07
N LYS A 586 27.72 -23.57 43.19
CA LYS A 586 28.83 -24.30 42.56
C LYS A 586 29.47 -23.56 41.38
N GLY A 587 29.01 -22.36 41.05
CA GLY A 587 29.52 -21.54 39.95
C GLY A 587 29.34 -22.19 38.58
N LYS A 588 28.33 -23.05 38.43
CA LYS A 588 28.06 -23.77 37.17
C LYS A 588 26.95 -23.08 36.40
N SER A 589 27.08 -23.02 35.08
CA SER A 589 26.00 -22.56 34.20
C SER A 589 24.93 -23.64 34.05
N GLY A 590 23.65 -23.26 34.08
CA GLY A 590 22.52 -24.18 33.90
C GLY A 590 21.30 -23.48 33.31
N ILE A 591 20.48 -24.25 32.57
CA ILE A 591 19.19 -23.80 32.04
C ILE A 591 18.10 -24.67 32.67
N PHE A 592 17.09 -24.05 33.26
CA PHE A 592 15.99 -24.74 33.94
C PHE A 592 14.65 -24.39 33.29
N PHE A 593 13.80 -25.40 33.12
CA PHE A 593 12.43 -25.21 32.66
C PHE A 593 11.49 -25.58 33.81
N ILE A 594 10.63 -24.63 34.21
CA ILE A 594 9.66 -24.80 35.28
C ILE A 594 8.28 -24.84 34.65
N ASP A 595 7.57 -25.95 34.83
CA ASP A 595 6.18 -26.13 34.35
C ASP A 595 5.23 -26.16 35.55
N GLY A 596 4.14 -25.39 35.48
CA GLY A 596 3.19 -25.22 36.57
C GLY A 596 1.78 -24.90 36.06
N PRO A 597 0.73 -25.64 36.46
CA PRO A 597 -0.64 -25.38 36.03
C PRO A 597 -1.21 -24.11 36.68
N GLY A 598 -1.81 -23.22 35.89
CA GLY A 598 -2.43 -21.99 36.40
C GLY A 598 -3.74 -22.25 37.16
N GLY A 599 -3.93 -21.63 38.32
CA GLY A 599 -5.23 -21.57 39.02
C GLY A 599 -5.28 -22.00 40.49
N THR A 600 -4.15 -22.29 41.15
CA THR A 600 -4.12 -22.77 42.56
C THR A 600 -3.56 -21.73 43.54
N GLY A 601 -4.16 -20.54 43.62
CA GLY A 601 -3.78 -19.53 44.63
C GLY A 601 -2.35 -18.95 44.46
N LYS A 602 -2.08 -17.79 45.09
CA LYS A 602 -0.87 -17.00 44.85
C LYS A 602 0.41 -17.84 44.99
N THR A 603 1.09 -18.04 43.87
CA THR A 603 2.31 -18.84 43.75
C THR A 603 3.47 -17.86 43.66
N PHE A 604 4.27 -17.70 44.71
CA PHE A 604 5.48 -16.90 44.67
C PHE A 604 6.67 -17.80 44.33
N CYS A 605 7.41 -17.42 43.29
CA CYS A 605 8.78 -17.88 43.06
C CYS A 605 9.53 -16.63 42.58
N ILE A 606 10.21 -15.95 43.51
CA ILE A 606 11.10 -14.84 43.18
C ILE A 606 12.51 -15.42 43.25
N VAL A 607 13.22 -15.36 42.12
CA VAL A 607 14.69 -15.48 42.10
C VAL A 607 15.19 -14.14 41.57
N LEU A 608 15.84 -13.40 42.45
CA LEU A 608 16.63 -12.21 42.12
C LEU A 608 17.95 -12.72 41.53
N CYS A 609 18.33 -12.18 40.36
CA CYS A 609 19.63 -12.47 39.73
C CYS A 609 20.76 -11.79 40.48
#